data_AF-A0A3R6PYN6-F1
#
_entry.id   AF-A0A3R6PYN6-F1
#
_cell.length_a   1.000
_cell.length_b   1.000
_cell.length_c   1.000
_cell.angle_alpha   90.00
_cell.angle_beta   90.00
_cell.angle_gamma   90.00
#
_symmetry.space_group_name_H-M   'P 1'
#
loop_
_entity.id
_entity.type
_entity.pdbx_description
1 polymer ?
#
loop_
_entity_poly.entity_id
_entity_poly.type
_entity_poly.pdbx_seq_one_letter_code
_entity_poly.pdbx_strand_id
1 'polypeptide(L)'
;MKSKNAESFYIKQSYIDSNGKSTSRTIRKLGTLKELLVEHGPTRDDVMAWAKCDLIQSELYRNFLICFLAPFIYRLLEKKLERKYTCEELLSTLVE
;
A
#
# COMPACT_ATOMS: atom_id res chain seq x y z
N MET A 1 -16.39 30.82 -7.08
CA MET A 1 -15.06 31.31 -6.67
C MET A 1 -14.20 30.11 -6.27
N LYS A 2 -13.27 29.65 -7.12
CA LYS A 2 -12.28 28.64 -6.71
C LYS A 2 -11.13 29.37 -6.03
N SER A 3 -10.80 29.02 -4.79
CA SER A 3 -9.65 29.60 -4.08
C SER A 3 -8.38 29.32 -4.90
N LYS A 4 -7.55 30.35 -5.09
CA LYS A 4 -6.46 30.31 -6.09
C LYS A 4 -5.32 29.34 -5.74
N ASN A 5 -5.16 28.87 -4.49
CA ASN A 5 -3.85 28.38 -4.03
C ASN A 5 -3.85 27.11 -3.13
N ALA A 6 -4.86 26.23 -3.21
CA ALA A 6 -4.85 24.99 -2.41
C ALA A 6 -4.65 23.75 -3.29
N GLU A 7 -3.47 23.61 -3.90
CA GLU A 7 -3.12 22.38 -4.61
C GLU A 7 -2.99 21.23 -3.60
N SER A 8 -3.79 20.17 -3.80
CA SER A 8 -3.82 18.99 -2.95
C SER A 8 -3.29 17.77 -3.70
N PHE A 9 -2.49 16.96 -3.03
CA PHE A 9 -1.89 15.75 -3.59
C PHE A 9 -2.64 14.49 -3.16
N TYR A 10 -2.78 13.55 -4.10
CA TYR A 10 -3.48 12.29 -3.92
C TYR A 10 -2.67 11.15 -4.52
N ILE A 11 -2.64 10.00 -3.82
CA ILE A 11 -2.14 8.75 -4.36
C ILE A 11 -3.32 8.00 -4.98
N LYS A 12 -3.19 7.63 -6.25
CA LYS A 12 -4.18 6.84 -6.99
C LYS A 12 -3.53 5.56 -7.48
N GLN A 13 -4.27 4.47 -7.41
CA GLN A 13 -3.89 3.19 -7.97
C GLN A 13 -4.83 2.84 -9.12
N SER A 14 -4.24 2.56 -10.27
CA SER A 14 -4.95 2.03 -11.43
C SER A 14 -5.00 0.51 -11.38
N TYR A 15 -6.15 -0.06 -11.72
CA TYR A 15 -6.33 -1.50 -11.89
C TYR A 15 -7.26 -1.77 -13.05
N ILE A 16 -7.16 -2.97 -13.62
CA ILE A 16 -8.06 -3.43 -14.67
C ILE A 16 -9.21 -4.14 -13.98
N ASP A 17 -10.44 -3.71 -14.25
CA ASP A 17 -11.64 -4.38 -13.72
C ASP A 17 -11.91 -5.69 -14.46
N SER A 18 -12.87 -6.48 -13.95
CA SER A 18 -13.29 -7.75 -14.57
C SER A 18 -13.83 -7.61 -16.00
N ASN A 19 -14.15 -6.38 -16.42
CA ASN A 19 -14.67 -6.06 -17.75
C ASN A 19 -13.57 -5.54 -18.70
N GLY A 20 -12.30 -5.57 -18.27
CA GLY A 20 -11.17 -5.09 -19.06
C GLY A 20 -11.02 -3.57 -19.10
N LYS A 21 -11.82 -2.82 -18.34
CA LYS A 21 -11.77 -1.35 -18.29
C LYS A 21 -10.77 -0.90 -17.23
N SER A 22 -9.92 0.06 -17.61
CA SER A 22 -9.03 0.72 -16.67
C SER A 22 -9.84 1.59 -15.72
N THR A 23 -9.84 1.22 -14.44
CA THR A 23 -10.46 1.98 -13.37
C THR A 23 -9.40 2.38 -12.35
N SER A 24 -9.65 3.45 -11.60
CA SER A 24 -8.69 3.94 -10.62
C SER A 24 -9.36 4.18 -9.27
N ARG A 25 -8.67 3.78 -8.20
CA ARG A 25 -9.09 4.04 -6.83
C ARG A 25 -8.12 5.04 -6.19
N THR A 26 -8.68 6.03 -5.50
CA THR A 26 -7.87 6.91 -4.65
C THR A 26 -7.54 6.15 -3.37
N ILE A 27 -6.25 5.92 -3.11
CA ILE A 27 -5.79 5.21 -1.92
C ILE A 27 -5.83 6.15 -0.72
N ARG A 28 -5.21 7.32 -0.84
CA ARG A 28 -5.13 8.31 0.24
C ARG A 28 -4.83 9.71 -0.27
N LYS A 29 -5.22 10.71 0.53
CA LYS A 29 -4.82 12.12 0.36
C LYS A 29 -3.51 12.35 1.12
N LEU A 30 -2.53 12.96 0.46
CA LEU A 30 -1.23 13.28 1.07
C LEU A 30 -1.27 14.61 1.85
N GLY A 31 -1.98 15.61 1.33
CA GLY A 31 -2.04 16.94 1.94
C GLY A 31 -2.02 18.03 0.89
N THR A 32 -1.85 19.27 1.34
CA THR A 32 -1.67 20.43 0.45
C THR A 32 -0.19 20.69 0.17
N LEU A 33 0.12 21.37 -0.94
CA LEU A 33 1.50 21.72 -1.28
C LEU A 33 2.19 22.50 -0.16
N LYS A 34 1.49 23.44 0.47
CA LYS A 34 2.04 24.29 1.52
C LYS A 34 2.47 23.50 2.77
N GLU A 35 1.72 22.48 3.14
CA GLU A 35 2.04 21.59 4.26
C GLU A 35 3.26 20.73 3.91
N LEU A 36 3.25 20.12 2.72
CA LEU A 36 4.29 19.19 2.29
C LEU A 36 5.66 19.87 2.05
N LEU A 37 5.68 21.14 1.64
CA LEU A 37 6.92 21.91 1.49
C LEU A 37 7.62 22.17 2.83
N VAL A 38 6.87 22.27 3.93
CA VAL A 38 7.46 22.47 5.27
C VAL A 38 8.17 21.21 5.75
N GLU A 39 7.63 20.04 5.40
CA GLU A 39 8.10 18.75 5.91
C GLU A 39 9.15 18.08 5.01
N HIS A 40 9.00 18.19 3.67
CA HIS A 40 9.73 17.34 2.73
C HIS A 40 10.65 18.11 1.76
N GLY A 41 10.67 19.44 1.80
CA GLY A 41 11.66 20.24 1.08
C GLY A 41 11.12 21.54 0.48
N PRO A 42 12.01 22.48 0.12
CA PRO A 42 11.63 23.82 -0.30
C PRO A 42 10.98 23.87 -1.68
N THR A 43 11.12 22.83 -2.50
CA THR A 43 10.58 22.81 -3.87
C THR A 43 9.51 21.75 -4.08
N ARG A 44 8.67 21.97 -5.09
CA ARG A 44 7.70 20.97 -5.55
C ARG A 44 8.39 19.66 -5.96
N ASP A 45 9.57 19.76 -6.56
CA ASP A 45 10.31 18.58 -7.03
C ASP A 45 10.79 17.72 -5.86
N ASP A 46 11.18 18.34 -4.74
CA ASP A 46 11.50 17.63 -3.49
C ASP A 46 10.28 16.87 -2.96
N VAL A 47 9.12 17.53 -2.92
CA VAL A 47 7.85 16.90 -2.50
C VAL A 47 7.47 15.74 -3.41
N MET A 48 7.65 15.89 -4.72
CA MET A 48 7.36 14.83 -5.69
C MET A 48 8.36 13.66 -5.60
N ALA A 49 9.64 13.95 -5.36
CA ALA A 49 10.66 12.93 -5.15
C ALA A 49 10.40 12.13 -3.86
N TRP A 50 10.06 12.83 -2.78
CA TRP A 50 9.62 12.22 -1.53
C TRP A 50 8.40 11.33 -1.74
N ALA A 51 7.34 11.84 -2.40
CA ALA A 51 6.11 11.07 -2.62
C ALA A 51 6.36 9.79 -3.42
N LYS A 52 7.27 9.83 -4.41
CA LYS A 52 7.70 8.63 -5.14
C LYS A 52 8.46 7.65 -4.25
N CYS A 53 9.37 8.14 -3.41
CA CYS A 53 10.15 7.31 -2.51
C CYS A 53 9.26 6.61 -1.47
N ASP A 54 8.33 7.36 -0.85
CA ASP A 54 7.34 6.84 0.10
C ASP A 54 6.48 5.72 -0.52
N LEU A 55 6.01 5.93 -1.77
CA LEU A 55 5.28 4.91 -2.50
C LEU A 55 6.10 3.63 -2.67
N ILE A 56 7.32 3.75 -3.18
CA ILE A 56 8.22 2.59 -3.38
C ILE A 56 8.51 1.88 -2.05
N GLN A 57 8.78 2.63 -0.98
CA GLN A 57 9.01 2.07 0.35
C GLN A 57 7.80 1.29 0.85
N SER A 58 6.59 1.83 0.67
CA SER A 58 5.36 1.16 1.09
C SER A 58 5.11 -0.15 0.32
N GLU A 59 5.41 -0.18 -0.98
CA GLU A 59 5.30 -1.38 -1.81
C GLU A 59 6.35 -2.44 -1.45
N LEU A 60 7.60 -2.02 -1.23
CA LEU A 60 8.67 -2.91 -0.80
C LEU A 60 8.34 -3.56 0.55
N TYR A 61 7.86 -2.77 1.52
CA TYR A 61 7.47 -3.28 2.82
C TYR A 61 6.30 -4.26 2.72
N ARG A 62 5.26 -3.93 1.95
CA ARG A 62 4.14 -4.85 1.68
C ARG A 62 4.63 -6.17 1.08
N ASN A 63 5.44 -6.10 0.04
CA ASN A 63 5.98 -7.30 -0.62
C ASN A 63 6.87 -8.09 0.34
N PHE A 64 7.66 -7.42 1.18
CA PHE A 64 8.48 -8.10 2.16
C PHE A 64 7.64 -8.88 3.18
N LEU A 65 6.61 -8.25 3.76
CA LEU A 65 5.70 -8.91 4.69
C LEU A 65 5.02 -10.14 4.05
N ILE A 66 4.51 -9.99 2.82
CA ILE A 66 3.79 -11.08 2.15
C ILE A 66 4.75 -12.20 1.74
N CYS A 67 5.88 -11.88 1.10
CA CYS A 67 6.76 -12.91 0.54
C CYS A 67 7.65 -13.60 1.57
N PHE A 68 8.00 -12.92 2.67
CA PHE A 68 8.93 -13.48 3.65
C PHE A 68 8.26 -13.84 4.97
N LEU A 69 7.38 -12.99 5.50
CA LEU A 69 6.72 -13.29 6.77
C LEU A 69 5.57 -14.28 6.61
N ALA A 70 4.75 -14.18 5.56
CA ALA A 70 3.61 -15.10 5.42
C ALA A 70 4.06 -16.57 5.33
N PRO A 71 5.07 -16.97 4.52
CA PRO A 71 5.56 -18.35 4.51
C PRO A 71 6.29 -18.75 5.80
N PHE A 72 6.88 -17.78 6.51
CA PHE A 72 7.50 -18.05 7.80
C PHE A 72 6.45 -18.36 8.87
N ILE A 73 5.41 -17.54 8.98
CA ILE A 73 4.27 -17.75 9.89
C ILE A 73 3.56 -19.06 9.56
N TYR A 74 3.30 -19.34 8.28
CA TYR A 74 2.69 -20.59 7.84
C TYR A 74 3.52 -21.82 8.30
N ARG A 75 4.85 -21.79 8.13
CA ARG A 75 5.73 -22.87 8.61
C ARG A 75 5.76 -23.01 10.13
N LEU A 76 5.62 -21.91 10.89
CA LEU A 76 5.48 -21.97 12.35
C LEU A 76 4.16 -22.64 12.77
N LEU A 77 3.07 -22.35 12.06
CA LEU A 77 1.76 -22.96 12.28
C LEU A 77 1.79 -24.46 11.96
N GLU A 78 2.36 -24.86 10.82
CA GLU A 78 2.53 -26.27 10.46
C GLU A 78 3.26 -27.07 11.55
N LYS A 79 4.33 -26.49 12.12
CA LYS A 79 5.09 -27.13 13.21
C LYS A 79 4.27 -27.28 14.49
N LYS A 80 3.51 -26.25 14.87
CA LYS A 80 2.66 -26.29 16.07
C LYS A 80 1.48 -27.26 15.93
N LEU A 81 0.97 -27.43 14.72
CA LEU A 81 -0.17 -28.28 14.43
C LEU A 81 0.22 -29.68 13.95
N GLU A 82 1.51 -30.03 14.04
CA GLU A 82 2.06 -31.33 13.63
C GLU A 82 1.66 -31.74 12.20
N ARG A 83 1.43 -30.76 11.30
CA ARG A 83 0.94 -30.98 9.93
C ARG A 83 -0.35 -31.81 9.84
N LYS A 84 -1.21 -31.76 10.86
CA LYS A 84 -2.49 -32.50 10.90
C LYS A 84 -3.58 -31.91 10.01
N TYR A 85 -3.44 -30.64 9.62
CA TYR A 85 -4.44 -29.90 8.84
C TYR A 85 -3.85 -29.45 7.52
N THR A 86 -4.70 -29.45 6.49
CA THR A 86 -4.37 -28.99 5.14
C THR A 86 -4.41 -27.45 5.04
N CYS A 87 -3.77 -26.88 4.00
CA CYS A 87 -3.82 -25.44 3.74
C CYS A 87 -5.25 -24.89 3.70
N GLU A 88 -6.17 -25.65 3.10
CA GLU A 88 -7.57 -25.26 2.88
C GLU A 88 -8.34 -25.16 4.20
N GLU A 89 -8.14 -26.11 5.11
CA GLU A 89 -8.73 -26.13 6.46
C GLU A 89 -8.16 -25.02 7.36
N LEU A 90 -6.87 -24.72 7.21
CA LEU A 90 -6.24 -23.61 7.93
C LEU A 90 -6.74 -22.26 7.44
N LEU A 91 -6.89 -22.09 6.12
CA LEU A 91 -7.40 -20.86 5.53
C LEU A 91 -8.88 -20.65 5.84
N SER A 92 -9.69 -21.70 5.86
CA SER A 92 -11.11 -21.57 6.23
C SER A 92 -11.30 -21.13 7.68
N THR A 93 -10.39 -21.51 8.58
CA THR A 93 -10.44 -21.12 10.01
C THR A 93 -9.93 -19.69 10.26
N LEU A 94 -9.03 -19.17 9.43
CA LEU A 94 -8.39 -17.85 9.62
C LEU A 94 -9.13 -16.69 8.93
N VAL A 95 -10.08 -17.00 8.04
CA VAL A 95 -10.84 -16.01 7.26
C VAL A 95 -12.18 -15.67 7.94
N GLU A 96 -12.52 -16.32 9.06
CA GLU A 96 -13.58 -15.90 10.00
C GLU A 96 -13.14 -14.78 10.94
#